data_AF-A0A2V9QV33-F1
#
_entry.id   AF-A0A2V9QV33-F1
#
_cell.length_a   1.000
_cell.length_b   1.000
_cell.length_c   1.000
_cell.angle_alpha   90.00
_cell.angle_beta   90.00
_cell.angle_gamma   90.00
#
_symmetry.space_group_name_H-M   'P 1'
#
loop_
_entity.id
_entity.type
_entity.pdbx_description
1 polymer ?
#
loop_
_entity_poly.entity_id
_entity_poly.type
_entity_poly.pdbx_seq_one_letter_code
_entity_poly.pdbx_strand_id
1 'polypeptide(L)'
;MSLERKPWVSLRLHFLLAFVIIPSLAGCGRRGPPYTPKEALQTIRVEKGFRVELFASEPLISSPVAMELDENGRIFVVEMPGYPLDTRPTGRV
;
A
#
# COMPACT_ATOMS: atom_id res chain seq x y z
N MET A 1 1.36 62.32 12.23
CA MET A 1 1.20 61.02 12.91
C MET A 1 1.59 59.92 11.94
N SER A 2 2.86 59.51 11.93
CA SER A 2 3.36 58.43 11.05
C SER A 2 3.40 57.14 11.86
N LEU A 3 2.46 56.23 11.59
CA LEU A 3 2.43 54.89 12.19
C LEU A 3 3.33 53.98 11.35
N GLU A 4 4.54 53.78 11.85
CA GLU A 4 5.57 52.96 11.25
C GLU A 4 5.20 51.47 11.40
N ARG A 5 4.62 50.88 10.34
CA ARG A 5 4.32 49.44 10.30
C ARG A 5 5.63 48.67 10.23
N LYS A 6 6.09 48.18 11.39
CA LYS A 6 7.33 47.40 11.52
C LYS A 6 7.27 46.14 10.63
N PRO A 7 8.12 46.04 9.57
CA PRO A 7 8.05 44.98 8.55
C PRO A 7 8.34 43.58 9.10
N TRP A 8 8.97 43.50 10.28
CA TRP A 8 9.34 42.25 10.93
C TRP A 8 8.18 41.43 11.49
N VAL A 9 7.01 42.03 11.75
CA VAL A 9 5.84 41.30 12.26
C VAL A 9 5.16 40.52 11.13
N SER A 10 5.08 41.11 9.93
CA SER A 10 4.61 40.43 8.72
C SER A 10 5.52 39.26 8.36
N LEU A 11 6.83 39.46 8.39
CA LEU A 11 7.81 38.43 8.06
C LEU A 11 7.74 37.23 9.02
N ARG A 12 7.62 37.47 10.33
CA ARG A 12 7.48 36.40 11.33
C ARG A 12 6.19 35.59 11.20
N LEU A 13 5.08 36.22 10.81
CA LEU A 13 3.79 35.54 10.63
C LEU A 13 3.77 34.66 9.36
N HIS A 14 4.41 35.09 8.28
CA HIS A 14 4.56 34.28 7.06
C HIS A 14 5.46 33.06 7.30
N PHE A 15 6.54 33.20 8.09
CA PHE A 15 7.40 32.08 8.46
C PHE A 15 6.67 31.06 9.33
N LEU A 16 5.82 31.50 10.28
CA LEU A 16 5.02 30.61 11.12
C LEU A 16 3.88 29.92 10.34
N LEU A 17 3.20 30.64 9.44
CA LEU A 17 2.17 30.06 8.56
C LEU A 17 2.76 29.03 7.59
N ALA A 18 3.94 29.30 7.03
CA ALA A 18 4.64 28.35 6.17
C ALA A 18 5.04 27.07 6.92
N PHE A 19 5.50 27.18 8.18
CA PHE A 19 5.93 26.04 8.98
C PHE A 19 4.78 25.09 9.37
N VAL A 20 3.54 25.57 9.44
CA VAL A 20 2.36 24.76 9.79
C VAL A 20 1.64 24.20 8.54
N ILE A 21 1.63 24.94 7.43
CA ILE A 21 0.87 24.55 6.22
C ILE A 21 1.65 23.54 5.37
N ILE A 22 2.98 23.63 5.31
CA ILE A 22 3.83 22.77 4.47
C ILE A 22 3.86 21.29 4.94
N PRO A 23 3.95 20.95 6.24
CA PRO A 23 3.95 19.55 6.68
C PRO A 23 2.59 18.87 6.50
N SER A 24 1.50 19.65 6.50
CA SER A 24 0.12 19.17 6.40
C SER A 24 -0.24 18.64 5.00
N LEU A 25 0.52 19.03 3.97
CA LEU A 25 0.36 18.57 2.58
C LEU A 25 1.27 17.39 2.22
N ALA A 26 2.24 17.06 3.09
CA ALA A 26 3.07 15.86 2.96
C ALA A 26 2.37 14.61 3.52
N GLY A 27 1.06 14.50 3.28
CA GLY A 27 0.30 13.29 3.56
C GLY A 27 0.91 12.10 2.81
N CYS A 28 0.94 10.93 3.48
CA CYS A 28 1.53 9.69 3.00
C CYS A 28 1.06 9.35 1.57
N GLY A 29 1.93 9.64 0.59
CA GLY A 29 1.66 9.43 -0.82
C GLY A 29 1.87 7.98 -1.25
N ARG A 30 0.76 7.33 -1.61
CA ARG A 30 0.60 6.22 -2.57
C ARG A 30 1.71 5.16 -2.63
N ARG A 31 1.42 3.98 -2.08
CA ARG A 31 2.17 2.74 -2.36
C ARG A 31 1.91 2.29 -3.81
N GLY A 32 2.90 2.49 -4.70
CA GLY A 32 3.06 1.88 -6.04
C GLY A 32 1.91 2.04 -7.04
N PRO A 33 2.17 1.99 -8.37
CA PRO A 33 1.11 1.65 -9.32
C PRO A 33 0.63 0.20 -9.10
N PRO A 34 -0.54 -0.18 -9.62
CA PRO A 34 -0.88 -1.60 -9.75
C PRO A 34 0.19 -2.31 -10.59
N TYR A 35 0.73 -3.41 -10.08
CA TYR A 35 1.76 -4.20 -10.76
C TYR A 35 1.14 -5.42 -11.41
N THR A 36 1.66 -5.83 -12.57
CA THR A 36 1.46 -7.20 -13.05
C THR A 36 2.12 -8.19 -12.08
N PRO A 37 1.74 -9.48 -12.07
CA PRO A 37 2.38 -10.48 -11.22
C PRO A 37 3.91 -10.54 -11.39
N LYS A 38 4.41 -10.36 -12.62
CA LYS A 38 5.85 -10.36 -12.93
C LYS A 38 6.57 -9.11 -12.41
N GLU A 39 5.94 -7.94 -12.51
CA GLU A 39 6.52 -6.69 -11.98
C GLU A 39 6.49 -6.68 -10.45
N ALA A 40 5.44 -7.22 -9.83
CA ALA A 40 5.31 -7.31 -8.38
C ALA A 40 6.47 -8.10 -7.76
N LEU A 41 6.94 -9.17 -8.40
CA LEU A 41 8.11 -9.93 -7.95
C LEU A 41 9.36 -9.05 -7.78
N GLN A 42 9.55 -8.03 -8.60
CA GLN A 42 10.70 -7.13 -8.53
C GLN A 42 10.64 -6.19 -7.32
N THR A 43 9.46 -6.06 -6.70
CA THR A 43 9.24 -5.23 -5.50
C THR A 43 9.49 -5.98 -4.20
N ILE A 44 9.51 -7.32 -4.23
CA ILE A 44 9.70 -8.17 -3.06
C ILE A 44 11.19 -8.21 -2.70
N ARG A 45 11.51 -7.99 -1.44
CA ARG A 45 12.87 -8.12 -0.89
C ARG A 45 12.94 -9.34 0.00
N VAL A 46 13.96 -10.17 -0.20
CA VAL A 46 14.25 -11.35 0.62
C VAL A 46 15.70 -11.33 1.09
N GLU A 47 15.96 -12.05 2.18
CA GLU A 47 17.31 -12.20 2.74
C GLU A 47 18.23 -13.00 1.81
N LYS A 48 19.55 -12.84 1.96
CA LYS A 48 20.54 -13.57 1.17
C LYS A 48 20.37 -15.09 1.34
N GLY A 49 20.32 -15.81 0.22
CA GLY A 49 20.14 -17.26 0.19
C GLY A 49 18.70 -17.72 -0.07
N PHE A 50 17.74 -16.80 -0.08
CA PHE A 50 16.34 -17.08 -0.44
C PHE A 50 16.02 -16.62 -1.88
N ARG A 51 15.01 -17.25 -2.49
CA ARG A 51 14.48 -16.93 -3.81
C ARG A 51 12.96 -16.92 -3.77
N VAL A 52 12.35 -16.02 -4.54
CA VAL A 52 10.90 -15.94 -4.73
C VAL A 52 10.59 -16.16 -6.19
N GLU A 53 9.56 -16.95 -6.47
CA GLU A 53 9.09 -17.26 -7.82
C GLU A 53 7.57 -17.13 -7.88
N LEU A 54 7.04 -16.77 -9.06
CA LEU A 54 5.62 -16.73 -9.29
C LEU A 54 5.11 -18.16 -9.54
N PHE A 55 4.33 -18.69 -8.61
CA PHE A 55 3.74 -20.03 -8.70
C PHE A 55 2.34 -20.01 -9.34
N ALA A 56 1.47 -19.09 -8.90
CA ALA A 56 0.11 -18.94 -9.39
C ALA A 56 -0.30 -17.47 -9.40
N SER A 57 -1.10 -17.08 -10.39
CA SER A 57 -1.72 -15.75 -10.49
C SER A 57 -3.07 -15.87 -11.17
N GLU A 58 -3.83 -14.79 -11.22
CA GLU A 58 -5.02 -14.71 -12.06
C GLU A 58 -4.70 -15.11 -13.52
N PRO A 59 -5.59 -15.85 -14.20
CA PRO A 59 -6.93 -16.27 -13.75
C PRO A 59 -6.97 -17.61 -12.96
N LEU A 60 -5.83 -18.21 -12.64
CA LEU A 60 -5.78 -19.53 -11.98
C LEU A 60 -6.38 -19.51 -10.58
N ILE A 61 -6.16 -18.41 -9.84
CA ILE A 61 -6.69 -18.14 -8.50
C ILE A 61 -7.08 -16.66 -8.42
N SER A 62 -8.09 -16.31 -7.62
CA SER A 62 -8.44 -14.91 -7.34
C SER A 62 -8.74 -14.69 -5.86
N SER A 63 -8.43 -13.50 -5.35
CA SER A 63 -8.64 -13.13 -3.93
C SER A 63 -8.20 -14.22 -2.92
N PRO A 64 -6.95 -14.74 -2.98
CA PRO A 64 -6.49 -15.78 -2.07
C PRO A 64 -6.36 -15.25 -0.63
N VAL A 65 -6.80 -16.04 0.35
CA VAL A 65 -6.76 -15.66 1.78
C VAL A 65 -6.02 -16.66 2.66
N ALA A 66 -5.93 -17.92 2.26
CA ALA A 66 -5.17 -18.96 2.95
C ALA A 66 -4.72 -20.03 1.95
N MET A 67 -3.64 -20.75 2.26
CA MET A 67 -3.17 -21.90 1.47
C MET A 67 -2.51 -22.95 2.34
N GLU A 68 -2.63 -24.22 1.97
CA GLU A 68 -1.99 -25.36 2.67
C GLU A 68 -1.50 -26.42 1.67
N LEU A 69 -0.52 -27.22 2.09
CA LEU A 69 0.01 -28.36 1.34
C LEU A 69 -0.36 -29.69 2.01
N ASP A 70 -0.77 -30.68 1.22
CA ASP A 70 -1.04 -32.03 1.73
C ASP A 70 0.16 -32.99 1.58
N GLU A 71 0.01 -34.22 2.06
CA GLU A 71 1.03 -35.27 2.01
C GLU A 71 1.39 -35.74 0.60
N ASN A 72 0.55 -35.42 -0.39
CA ASN A 72 0.77 -35.75 -1.79
C ASN A 72 1.38 -34.58 -2.57
N GLY A 73 1.70 -33.47 -1.90
CA GLY A 73 2.26 -32.27 -2.51
C GLY A 73 1.24 -31.44 -3.29
N ARG A 74 -0.06 -31.63 -3.05
CA ARG A 74 -1.11 -30.77 -3.62
C ARG A 74 -1.24 -29.50 -2.78
N ILE A 75 -1.42 -28.37 -3.46
CA ILE A 75 -1.67 -27.07 -2.82
C ILE A 75 -3.16 -26.76 -2.91
N PHE A 76 -3.77 -26.46 -1.78
CA PHE A 76 -5.16 -25.98 -1.67
C PHE A 76 -5.14 -24.50 -1.32
N VAL A 77 -5.95 -23.69 -2.01
CA VAL A 77 -5.99 -22.24 -1.81
C VAL A 77 -7.43 -21.80 -1.57
N VAL A 78 -7.68 -21.13 -0.45
CA VAL A 78 -8.99 -20.55 -0.16
C VAL A 78 -9.11 -19.19 -0.84
N GLU A 79 -10.15 -19.00 -1.63
CA GLU A 79 -10.51 -17.74 -2.30
C GLU A 79 -11.67 -17.05 -1.58
N MET A 80 -11.63 -15.72 -1.44
CA MET A 80 -12.69 -14.91 -0.86
C MET A 80 -12.99 -13.64 -1.69
N PRO A 81 -13.72 -13.76 -2.82
CA PRO A 81 -13.96 -12.64 -3.74
C PRO A 81 -14.81 -11.50 -3.15
N GLY A 82 -15.62 -11.80 -2.14
CA GLY A 82 -16.55 -10.87 -1.51
C GLY A 82 -15.93 -9.92 -0.48
N TYR A 83 -14.67 -10.13 -0.09
CA TYR A 83 -14.04 -9.33 0.95
C TYR A 83 -13.83 -7.87 0.49
N PRO A 84 -14.01 -6.85 1.37
CA PRO A 84 -14.39 -6.95 2.78
C PRO A 84 -15.88 -6.75 3.08
N LEU A 85 -16.71 -6.48 2.07
CA LEU A 85 -18.07 -5.97 2.27
C LEU A 85 -19.18 -7.00 2.08
N ASP A 86 -18.95 -8.05 1.29
CA ASP A 86 -19.94 -9.10 1.06
C ASP A 86 -19.92 -10.11 2.22
N THR A 87 -21.08 -10.31 2.82
CA THR A 87 -21.28 -11.23 3.95
C THR A 87 -21.83 -12.59 3.52
N ARG A 88 -22.14 -12.78 2.23
CA ARG A 88 -22.58 -14.07 1.70
C ARG A 88 -21.42 -15.07 1.69
N PRO A 89 -21.68 -16.38 1.86
CA PRO A 89 -20.66 -17.41 1.83
C PRO A 89 -20.22 -17.69 0.37
N THR A 90 -19.44 -16.78 -0.21
CA THR A 90 -18.92 -16.87 -1.58
C THR A 90 -17.53 -17.50 -1.66
N GLY A 91 -16.97 -17.90 -0.50
CA GLY A 91 -15.66 -18.53 -0.43
C GLY A 91 -15.61 -19.88 -1.12
N ARG A 92 -14.47 -20.21 -1.72
CA ARG A 92 -14.21 -21.49 -2.40
C ARG A 92 -12.77 -21.95 -2.15
N VAL A 93 -12.51 -23.24 -2.34
CA VAL A 93 -11.18 -23.87 -2.28
C VAL A 93 -10.89 -24.53 -3.61
#